data_AF-A0AAU1A5A8-F1
#
_entry.id   AF-A0AAU1A5A8-F1
#
_cell.length_a   1.000
_cell.length_b   1.000
_cell.length_c   1.000
_cell.angle_alpha   90.00
_cell.angle_beta   90.00
_cell.angle_gamma   90.00
#
_symmetry.space_group_name_H-M   'P 1'
#
loop_
_entity.id
_entity.type
_entity.pdbx_description
1 polymer ?
#
loop_
_entity_poly.entity_id
_entity_poly.type
_entity_poly.pdbx_seq_one_letter_code
_entity_poly.pdbx_strand_id
1 'polypeptide(L)'
;MTMEGFAETEGDLCPDCKAGPSRENACVGRGLPIEMWHTPDCPQWTIMQIGWEAGTRRVKEQDAWAKDVFPAAHERLAQAAAALPPDTAAQPFVAALTELVQAQADTTGFVVLHRWVEILERHFPPQLPDPEHTTE
;
A
#
# COMPACT_ATOMS: atom_id res chain seq x y z
N MET A 1 2.93 -27.31 31.63
CA MET A 1 2.96 -26.00 30.96
C MET A 1 1.67 -25.91 30.17
N THR A 2 0.62 -25.39 30.80
CA THR A 2 -0.75 -25.32 30.29
C THR A 2 -0.85 -24.16 29.32
N MET A 3 -1.29 -24.43 28.08
CA MET A 3 -1.67 -23.38 27.13
C MET A 3 -3.14 -23.04 27.39
N GLU A 4 -3.37 -21.97 28.16
CA GLU A 4 -4.69 -21.35 28.30
C GLU A 4 -4.78 -20.18 27.30
N GLY A 5 -5.73 -20.33 26.40
CA GLY A 5 -6.12 -19.39 25.36
C GLY A 5 -7.31 -20.02 24.63
N PHE A 6 -8.31 -20.44 25.41
CA PHE A 6 -9.55 -21.03 24.91
C PHE A 6 -10.49 -19.88 24.54
N ALA A 7 -11.31 -20.06 23.51
CA ALA A 7 -12.40 -19.12 23.23
C ALA A 7 -13.32 -19.09 24.47
N GLU A 8 -13.26 -17.99 25.23
CA GLU A 8 -13.88 -17.91 26.56
C GLU A 8 -15.40 -17.76 26.51
N THR A 9 -16.00 -17.44 25.36
CA THR A 9 -17.47 -17.30 25.24
C THR A 9 -18.04 -17.80 23.90
N GLU A 10 -19.29 -18.27 23.92
CA GLU A 10 -20.05 -18.67 22.72
C GLU A 10 -20.22 -17.52 21.70
N GLY A 11 -19.98 -16.27 22.12
CA GLY A 11 -20.00 -15.07 21.29
C GLY A 11 -18.76 -14.88 20.38
N ASP A 12 -17.70 -15.67 20.58
CA ASP A 12 -16.45 -15.60 19.81
C ASP A 12 -16.38 -16.64 18.67
N LEU A 13 -17.43 -17.46 18.53
CA LEU A 13 -17.50 -18.49 17.50
C LEU A 13 -18.21 -17.97 16.24
N CYS A 14 -17.84 -18.51 15.08
CA CYS A 14 -18.58 -18.26 13.85
C CYS A 14 -20.07 -18.66 14.04
N PRO A 15 -21.04 -17.78 13.73
CA PRO A 15 -22.45 -18.06 13.95
C PRO A 15 -22.98 -19.19 13.06
N ASP A 16 -22.36 -19.41 11.89
CA ASP A 16 -22.84 -20.38 10.90
C ASP A 16 -22.38 -21.81 11.21
N CYS A 17 -21.15 -22.01 11.70
CA CYS A 17 -20.58 -23.34 11.91
C CYS A 17 -20.18 -23.64 13.36
N LYS A 18 -20.18 -22.63 14.24
CA LYS A 18 -19.78 -22.73 15.65
C LYS A 18 -18.46 -23.50 15.86
N ALA A 19 -17.55 -23.39 14.90
CA ALA A 19 -16.33 -24.17 14.90
C ALA A 19 -15.37 -23.61 15.96
N GLY A 20 -14.77 -24.50 16.74
CA GLY A 20 -13.70 -24.15 17.69
C GLY A 20 -12.31 -24.44 17.14
N PRO A 21 -11.26 -24.18 17.93
CA PRO A 21 -9.89 -24.53 17.59
C PRO A 21 -9.73 -26.02 17.31
N SER A 22 -9.31 -26.37 16.10
CA SER A 22 -9.02 -27.75 15.69
C SER A 22 -8.01 -27.75 14.55
N ARG A 23 -7.30 -28.86 14.37
CA ARG A 23 -6.38 -29.03 13.23
C ARG A 23 -7.11 -29.04 11.88
N GLU A 24 -8.38 -29.42 11.87
CA GLU A 24 -9.19 -29.52 10.65
C GLU A 24 -9.95 -28.22 10.33
N ASN A 25 -9.94 -27.25 11.25
CA ASN A 25 -10.65 -25.98 11.08
C ASN A 25 -9.68 -24.89 10.61
N ALA A 26 -10.18 -24.00 9.77
CA ALA A 26 -9.46 -22.80 9.36
C ALA A 26 -9.57 -21.73 10.47
N CYS A 27 -8.47 -21.05 10.77
CA CYS A 27 -8.46 -19.90 11.69
C CYS A 27 -8.19 -18.62 10.90
N VAL A 28 -9.12 -17.68 10.98
CA VAL A 28 -8.95 -16.32 10.46
C VAL A 28 -8.51 -15.41 11.60
N GLY A 29 -7.54 -14.53 11.30
CA GLY A 29 -7.08 -13.53 12.25
C GLY A 29 -6.17 -14.08 13.35
N ARG A 30 -5.50 -15.22 13.13
CA ARG A 30 -4.54 -15.80 14.09
C ARG A 30 -3.54 -14.73 14.60
N GLY A 31 -3.48 -14.55 15.92
CA GLY A 31 -2.65 -13.55 16.59
C GLY A 31 -3.26 -12.15 16.67
N LEU A 32 -4.49 -11.96 16.19
CA LEU A 32 -5.26 -10.73 16.35
C LEU A 32 -6.24 -10.84 17.52
N PRO A 33 -6.75 -9.71 18.06
CA PRO A 33 -7.73 -9.73 19.15
C PRO A 33 -9.05 -10.45 18.82
N ILE A 34 -9.34 -10.71 17.54
CA ILE A 34 -10.52 -11.43 17.09
C ILE A 34 -10.04 -12.58 16.21
N GLU A 35 -9.85 -13.75 16.82
CA GLU A 35 -9.64 -15.01 16.11
C GLU A 35 -10.98 -15.67 15.87
N MET A 36 -11.24 -16.11 14.63
CA MET A 36 -12.47 -16.84 14.30
C MET A 36 -12.14 -18.14 13.60
N TRP A 37 -12.81 -19.21 14.02
CA TRP A 37 -12.60 -20.56 13.50
C TRP A 37 -13.77 -21.01 12.64
N HIS A 38 -13.45 -21.74 11.57
CA HIS A 38 -14.42 -22.26 10.61
C HIS A 38 -14.17 -23.72 10.27
N THR A 39 -15.24 -24.51 10.14
CA THR A 39 -15.15 -25.81 9.46
C THR A 39 -14.95 -25.61 7.95
N PRO A 40 -14.38 -26.60 7.23
CA PRO A 40 -14.21 -26.52 5.78
C PRO A 40 -15.51 -26.24 5.01
N ASP A 41 -16.65 -26.77 5.49
CA ASP A 41 -17.95 -26.64 4.85
C ASP A 41 -18.76 -25.42 5.32
N CYS A 42 -18.16 -24.51 6.11
CA CYS A 42 -18.84 -23.32 6.61
C CYS A 42 -19.19 -22.35 5.44
N PRO A 43 -20.45 -21.90 5.32
CA PRO A 43 -20.86 -20.94 4.28
C PRO A 43 -20.10 -19.60 4.37
N GLN A 44 -19.99 -19.02 5.58
CA GLN A 44 -19.20 -17.79 5.78
C GLN A 44 -17.74 -17.98 5.35
N TRP A 45 -17.12 -19.11 5.71
CA TRP A 45 -15.74 -19.40 5.32
C TRP A 45 -15.59 -19.49 3.81
N THR A 46 -16.50 -20.18 3.14
CA THR A 46 -16.52 -20.29 1.67
C THR A 46 -16.61 -18.90 1.03
N ILE A 47 -17.49 -18.02 1.52
CA ILE A 47 -17.62 -16.65 1.03
C ILE A 47 -16.32 -15.87 1.22
N MET A 48 -15.67 -16.00 2.38
CA MET A 48 -14.40 -15.32 2.66
C MET A 48 -13.27 -15.81 1.74
N GLN A 49 -13.17 -17.11 1.49
CA GLN A 49 -12.19 -17.67 0.56
C GLN A 49 -12.40 -17.11 -0.85
N ILE A 50 -13.64 -17.11 -1.34
CA ILE A 50 -13.98 -16.53 -2.65
C ILE A 50 -13.57 -15.05 -2.70
N GLY A 51 -13.89 -14.28 -1.65
CA GLY A 51 -13.51 -12.87 -1.56
C GLY A 51 -12.00 -12.67 -1.59
N TRP A 52 -11.25 -13.48 -0.85
CA TRP A 52 -9.79 -13.44 -0.82
C TRP A 52 -9.17 -13.79 -2.18
N GLU A 53 -9.64 -14.86 -2.81
CA GLU A 53 -9.16 -15.30 -4.12
C GLU A 53 -9.45 -14.26 -5.21
N ALA A 54 -10.69 -13.72 -5.23
CA ALA A 54 -11.07 -12.67 -6.15
C ALA A 54 -10.25 -11.39 -5.93
N GLY A 55 -10.03 -11.00 -4.66
CA GLY A 55 -9.18 -9.88 -4.30
C GLY A 55 -7.73 -10.07 -4.75
N THR A 56 -7.15 -11.23 -4.45
CA THR A 56 -5.78 -11.59 -4.86
C THR A 56 -5.63 -11.59 -6.37
N ARG A 57 -6.61 -12.13 -7.09
CA ARG A 57 -6.64 -12.12 -8.55
C ARG A 57 -6.66 -10.69 -9.08
N ARG A 58 -7.56 -9.84 -8.56
CA ARG A 58 -7.66 -8.44 -8.96
C ARG A 58 -6.35 -7.69 -8.76
N VAL A 59 -5.67 -7.86 -7.62
CA VAL A 59 -4.37 -7.23 -7.36
C VAL A 59 -3.33 -7.69 -8.38
N LYS A 60 -3.25 -9.00 -8.67
CA LYS A 60 -2.33 -9.52 -9.70
C LYS A 60 -2.61 -8.98 -11.09
N GLU A 61 -3.89 -8.87 -11.47
CA GLU A 61 -4.31 -8.30 -12.75
C GLU A 61 -3.95 -6.81 -12.85
N GLN A 62 -4.18 -6.05 -11.79
CA GLN A 62 -3.79 -4.63 -11.71
C GLN A 62 -2.27 -4.45 -11.79
N ASP A 63 -1.50 -5.25 -11.08
CA ASP A 63 -0.03 -5.21 -11.14
C ASP A 63 0.50 -5.58 -12.52
N ALA A 64 -0.09 -6.60 -13.16
CA ALA A 64 0.30 -7.01 -14.51
C ALA A 64 -0.01 -5.90 -15.53
N TRP A 65 -1.21 -5.31 -15.46
CA TRP A 65 -1.58 -4.18 -16.29
C TRP A 65 -0.65 -2.97 -16.07
N ALA A 66 -0.34 -2.64 -14.81
CA ALA A 66 0.52 -1.51 -14.49
C ALA A 66 1.94 -1.73 -15.05
N LYS A 67 2.49 -2.93 -14.92
CA LYS A 67 3.83 -3.27 -15.48
C LYS A 67 3.88 -3.14 -17.00
N ASP A 68 2.81 -3.50 -17.69
CA ASP A 68 2.71 -3.39 -19.15
C ASP A 68 2.56 -1.92 -19.62
N VAL A 69 1.72 -1.13 -18.93
CA VAL A 69 1.35 0.23 -19.36
C VAL A 69 2.29 1.32 -18.84
N PHE A 70 2.91 1.12 -17.68
CA PHE A 70 3.70 2.15 -17.00
C PHE A 70 4.87 2.69 -17.83
N PRO A 71 5.69 1.87 -18.55
CA PRO A 71 6.78 2.40 -19.36
C PRO A 71 6.32 3.43 -20.40
N ALA A 72 5.25 3.13 -21.14
CA ALA A 72 4.70 4.05 -22.14
C ALA A 72 4.05 5.30 -21.49
N ALA A 73 3.44 5.16 -20.31
CA ALA A 73 2.93 6.31 -19.56
C ALA A 73 4.05 7.23 -19.05
N HIS A 74 5.15 6.64 -18.56
CA HIS A 74 6.34 7.37 -18.14
C HIS A 74 6.98 8.15 -19.30
N GLU A 75 7.12 7.54 -20.47
CA GLU A 75 7.64 8.23 -21.66
C GLU A 75 6.76 9.42 -22.07
N ARG A 76 5.42 9.28 -22.04
CA ARG A 76 4.51 10.39 -22.33
C ARG A 76 4.66 11.55 -21.34
N LEU A 77 4.87 11.24 -20.05
CA LEU A 77 5.16 12.26 -19.05
C LEU A 77 6.48 12.97 -19.36
N ALA A 78 7.54 12.23 -19.65
CA ALA A 78 8.85 12.81 -19.97
C ALA A 78 8.79 13.72 -21.20
N GLN A 79 8.05 13.31 -22.24
CA GLN A 79 7.82 14.15 -23.43
C GLN A 79 7.04 15.42 -23.10
N ALA A 80 5.99 15.32 -22.28
CA ALA A 80 5.20 16.48 -21.86
C ALA A 80 6.04 17.46 -21.01
N ALA A 81 6.87 16.95 -20.11
CA ALA A 81 7.79 17.75 -19.32
C ALA A 81 8.82 18.49 -20.20
N ALA A 82 9.39 17.80 -21.20
CA ALA A 82 10.35 18.37 -22.13
C ALA A 82 9.74 19.45 -23.07
N ALA A 83 8.43 19.43 -23.28
CA ALA A 83 7.73 20.40 -24.11
C ALA A 83 7.42 21.72 -23.39
N LEU A 84 7.60 21.78 -22.06
CA LEU A 84 7.36 23.00 -21.29
C LEU A 84 8.48 24.03 -21.54
N PRO A 85 8.15 25.33 -21.60
CA PRO A 85 9.18 26.36 -21.66
C PRO A 85 10.12 26.26 -20.45
N PRO A 86 11.43 26.48 -20.65
CA PRO A 86 12.34 26.68 -19.54
C PRO A 86 11.91 27.92 -18.72
N ASP A 87 12.32 27.95 -17.45
CA ASP A 87 12.13 29.10 -16.54
C ASP A 87 10.68 29.48 -16.22
N THR A 88 9.76 28.52 -16.30
CA THR A 88 8.41 28.69 -15.74
C THR A 88 8.41 28.52 -14.23
N ALA A 89 7.52 29.21 -13.51
CA ALA A 89 7.34 29.00 -12.07
C ALA A 89 6.94 27.54 -11.71
N ALA A 90 6.48 26.77 -12.69
CA ALA A 90 6.14 25.35 -12.54
C ALA A 90 7.35 24.41 -12.63
N GLN A 91 8.54 24.89 -13.03
CA GLN A 91 9.74 24.06 -13.22
C GLN A 91 10.06 23.16 -12.03
N PRO A 92 10.11 23.67 -10.77
CA PRO A 92 10.40 22.81 -9.62
C PRO A 92 9.42 21.65 -9.44
N PHE A 93 8.13 21.88 -9.73
CA PHE A 93 7.09 20.85 -9.66
C PHE A 93 7.26 19.78 -10.74
N VAL A 94 7.55 20.22 -11.97
CA VAL A 94 7.77 19.31 -13.12
C VAL A 94 9.01 18.46 -12.88
N ALA A 95 10.10 19.08 -12.41
CA ALA A 95 11.34 18.40 -12.09
C ALA A 95 11.15 17.37 -10.96
N ALA A 96 10.49 17.76 -9.86
CA ALA A 96 10.19 16.86 -8.76
C ALA A 96 9.30 15.67 -9.16
N LEU A 97 8.23 15.92 -9.91
CA LEU A 97 7.34 14.86 -10.40
C LEU A 97 8.07 13.90 -11.35
N THR A 98 8.88 14.44 -12.27
CA THR A 98 9.65 13.61 -13.21
C THR A 98 10.66 12.75 -12.47
N GLU A 99 11.35 13.30 -11.47
CA GLU A 99 12.30 12.53 -10.67
C GLU A 99 11.61 11.46 -9.81
N LEU A 100 10.44 11.74 -9.24
CA LEU A 100 9.65 10.75 -8.50
C LEU A 100 9.19 9.59 -9.39
N VAL A 101 8.69 9.89 -10.59
CA VAL A 101 8.25 8.86 -11.53
C VAL A 101 9.44 8.04 -12.04
N GLN A 102 10.58 8.68 -12.29
CA GLN A 102 11.83 7.97 -12.62
C GLN A 102 12.28 7.06 -11.47
N ALA A 103 12.29 7.56 -10.23
CA ALA A 103 12.64 6.75 -9.06
C ALA A 103 11.69 5.56 -8.87
N GLN A 104 10.42 5.72 -9.22
CA GLN A 104 9.43 4.63 -9.24
C GLN A 104 9.66 3.63 -10.39
N ALA A 105 10.19 4.09 -11.53
CA ALA A 105 10.56 3.24 -12.66
C ALA A 105 11.81 2.38 -12.39
N ASP A 106 12.76 2.91 -11.63
CA ASP A 106 14.03 2.25 -11.31
C ASP A 106 13.93 1.23 -10.17
N THR A 107 12.74 1.07 -9.57
CA THR A 107 12.48 0.13 -8.47
C THR A 107 11.48 -0.94 -8.87
N THR A 108 11.58 -2.10 -8.23
CA THR A 108 10.58 -3.19 -8.35
C THR A 108 9.43 -3.05 -7.33
N GLY A 109 9.50 -2.06 -6.44
CA GLY A 109 8.55 -1.84 -5.34
C GLY A 109 8.08 -0.38 -5.28
N PHE A 110 7.81 0.15 -4.09
CA PHE A 110 7.41 1.55 -3.91
C PHE A 110 8.62 2.44 -3.66
N VAL A 111 8.55 3.70 -4.11
CA VAL A 111 9.46 4.74 -3.61
C VAL A 111 9.21 4.95 -2.11
N VAL A 112 10.25 4.70 -1.31
CA VAL A 112 10.23 4.77 0.16
C VAL A 112 10.30 6.22 0.68
N LEU A 113 9.79 6.47 1.89
CA LEU A 113 9.59 7.82 2.42
C LEU A 113 10.85 8.69 2.47
N HIS A 114 12.00 8.15 2.86
CA HIS A 114 13.24 8.96 2.88
C HIS A 114 13.62 9.44 1.48
N ARG A 115 13.39 8.61 0.45
CA ARG A 115 13.66 8.99 -0.94
C ARG A 115 12.69 10.07 -1.43
N TRP A 116 11.44 10.05 -0.99
CA TRP A 116 10.51 11.15 -1.20
C TRP A 116 11.04 12.46 -0.62
N VAL A 117 11.50 12.45 0.63
CA VAL A 117 12.02 13.64 1.30
C VAL A 117 13.24 14.20 0.56
N GLU A 118 14.20 13.34 0.18
CA GLU A 118 15.39 13.76 -0.59
C GLU A 118 15.04 14.47 -1.91
N ILE A 119 14.06 13.94 -2.65
CA ILE A 119 13.64 14.53 -3.92
C ILE A 119 12.92 15.86 -3.66
N LEU A 120 11.99 15.88 -2.70
CA LEU A 120 11.24 17.09 -2.39
C LEU A 120 12.12 18.23 -1.88
N GLU A 121 13.06 17.96 -0.97
CA GLU A 121 13.97 19.01 -0.45
C GLU A 121 14.90 19.58 -1.53
N ARG A 122 15.28 18.76 -2.53
CA ARG A 122 16.13 19.24 -3.64
C ARG A 122 15.40 20.27 -4.51
N HIS A 123 14.11 20.05 -4.76
CA HIS A 123 13.29 20.93 -5.62
C HIS A 123 12.56 22.03 -4.83
N PHE A 124 12.36 21.83 -3.52
CA PHE A 124 11.70 22.75 -2.61
C PHE A 124 12.53 22.89 -1.32
N PRO A 125 13.69 23.57 -1.39
CA PRO A 125 14.56 23.70 -0.23
C PRO A 125 13.87 24.45 0.91
N PRO A 126 14.18 24.13 2.18
CA PRO A 126 13.64 24.86 3.32
C PRO A 126 14.03 26.33 3.20
N GLN A 127 13.06 27.21 3.45
CA GLN A 127 13.36 28.64 3.59
C GLN A 127 14.21 28.81 4.85
N LEU A 128 15.47 29.21 4.66
CA LEU A 128 16.28 29.63 5.81
C LEU A 128 15.64 30.88 6.41
N PRO A 129 15.51 30.97 7.74
CA PRO A 129 15.08 32.20 8.37
C PRO A 129 16.05 33.32 7.97
N ASP A 130 15.49 34.43 7.51
CA ASP A 130 16.26 35.60 7.11
C ASP A 130 16.96 36.16 8.36
N PRO A 131 18.30 36.17 8.44
CA PRO A 131 19.02 36.69 9.60
C PRO A 131 18.80 38.20 9.79
N GLU A 132 18.23 38.91 8.81
CA GLU A 132 17.90 40.35 8.91
C GLU A 132 16.50 40.65 9.49
N HIS A 133 15.72 39.63 9.86
CA HIS A 133 14.49 39.79 10.63
C HIS A 133 14.69 39.52 12.12
N THR A 134 15.60 40.26 12.76
CA THR A 134 15.45 40.59 14.18
C THR A 134 14.25 41.51 14.32
N THR A 135 13.17 40.98 14.88
CA THR A 135 12.02 41.74 15.39
C THR A 135 12.50 42.89 16.27
N GLU A 136 12.16 44.12 15.87
CA GLU A 136 12.17 45.32 16.72
C GLU A 136 10.93 45.34 17.62
#